data_AF-A0A7Y8JZG0-F1
#
_entry.id   AF-A0A7Y8JZG0-F1
#
_cell.length_a   1.000
_cell.length_b   1.000
_cell.length_c   1.000
_cell.angle_alpha   90.00
_cell.angle_beta   90.00
_cell.angle_gamma   90.00
#
_symmetry.space_group_name_H-M   'P 1'
#
loop_
_entity.id
_entity.type
_entity.pdbx_description
1 polymer ?
#
loop_
_entity_poly.entity_id
_entity_poly.type
_entity_poly.pdbx_seq_one_letter_code
_entity_poly.pdbx_strand_id
1 'polypeptide(L)'
;MAWMPPLHRLLSPITADTGAMIEQVQLKPLYYAAQKDALARAGDDEDDQFFELAKLATGLSEKELDQLKRPDYVTIAHYVHEMSTRPSAFFLGEPEESSSHEQVKLLLPLDAAGRTLTELPLEMPALRATKVMKKLTTNKERAEFITAHCTGLMIPDLAHLTVPDWTQLQERIDDFLNQPAAFFRNATST
;
A
#
# COMPACT_ATOMS: atom_id res chain seq x y z
N MET A 1 -12.83 1.08 14.30
CA MET A 1 -11.73 0.20 14.76
C MET A 1 -10.60 0.37 13.76
N ALA A 2 -9.35 0.49 14.21
CA ALA A 2 -8.20 0.49 13.29
C ALA A 2 -8.10 -0.90 12.65
N TRP A 3 -7.92 -0.96 11.34
CA TRP A 3 -7.71 -2.23 10.64
C TRP A 3 -6.44 -2.90 11.16
N MET A 4 -6.48 -4.23 11.29
CA MET A 4 -5.33 -5.03 11.70
C MET A 4 -5.12 -6.15 10.69
N PRO A 5 -3.87 -6.43 10.29
CA PRO A 5 -3.58 -7.59 9.47
C PRO A 5 -4.04 -8.88 10.14
N PRO A 6 -4.45 -9.89 9.35
CA PRO A 6 -4.93 -11.14 9.90
C PRO A 6 -3.79 -11.95 10.55
N LEU A 7 -4.15 -12.72 11.57
CA LEU A 7 -3.28 -13.73 12.16
C LEU A 7 -3.43 -15.02 11.34
N HIS A 8 -2.34 -15.44 10.68
CA HIS A 8 -2.32 -16.70 9.94
C HIS A 8 -1.93 -17.85 10.87
N ARG A 9 -2.79 -18.86 11.00
CA ARG A 9 -2.45 -20.09 11.74
C ARG A 9 -1.85 -21.07 10.77
N LEU A 10 -0.62 -21.49 11.02
CA LEU A 10 0.08 -22.42 10.15
C LEU A 10 -0.59 -23.80 10.21
N LEU A 11 -0.78 -24.40 9.04
CA LEU A 11 -1.23 -25.78 8.95
C LEU A 11 -0.17 -26.75 9.47
N SER A 12 1.11 -26.39 9.30
CA SER A 12 2.25 -27.14 9.83
C SER A 12 3.19 -26.19 10.56
N PRO A 13 3.46 -26.40 11.86
CA PRO A 13 4.40 -25.58 12.61
C PRO A 13 5.81 -25.61 11.99
N ILE A 14 6.53 -24.49 12.11
CA ILE A 14 7.93 -24.36 11.68
C ILE A 14 8.84 -24.08 12.88
N THR A 15 10.14 -24.21 12.70
CA THR A 15 11.14 -23.91 13.74
C THR A 15 11.72 -22.53 13.50
N ALA A 16 11.59 -21.65 14.49
CA ALA A 16 12.22 -20.34 14.50
C ALA A 16 13.74 -20.46 14.55
N ASP A 17 14.45 -19.41 14.15
CA ASP A 17 15.92 -19.33 14.28
C ASP A 17 16.39 -19.45 15.76
N THR A 18 15.51 -19.17 16.72
CA THR A 18 15.75 -19.34 18.17
C THR A 18 15.54 -20.78 18.66
N GLY A 19 15.05 -21.68 17.80
CA GLY A 19 14.67 -23.04 18.14
C GLY A 19 13.23 -23.18 18.68
N ALA A 20 12.49 -22.08 18.84
CA ALA A 20 11.08 -22.12 19.23
C ALA A 20 10.17 -22.62 18.10
N MET A 21 9.04 -23.24 18.44
CA MET A 21 8.01 -23.58 17.46
C MET A 21 7.15 -22.35 17.12
N ILE A 22 6.95 -22.12 15.82
CA ILE A 22 6.02 -21.12 15.30
C ILE A 22 4.80 -21.88 14.77
N GLU A 23 3.65 -21.66 15.39
CA GLU A 23 2.36 -22.23 14.94
C GLU A 23 1.48 -21.17 14.28
N GLN A 24 1.78 -19.88 14.49
CA GLN A 24 0.99 -18.76 14.04
C GLN A 24 1.90 -17.59 13.67
N VAL A 25 1.54 -16.89 12.61
CA VAL A 25 2.27 -15.73 12.09
C VAL A 25 1.32 -14.56 12.06
N GLN A 26 1.62 -13.53 12.84
CA GLN A 26 0.92 -12.26 12.73
C GLN A 26 1.40 -11.57 11.46
N LEU A 27 0.53 -11.50 10.44
CA LEU A 27 0.89 -10.79 9.23
C LEU A 27 1.06 -9.29 9.52
N LYS A 28 1.81 -8.62 8.64
CA LYS A 28 2.17 -7.22 8.74
C LYS A 28 1.65 -6.46 7.53
N PRO A 29 1.33 -5.16 7.68
CA PRO A 29 1.05 -4.33 6.53
C PRO A 29 2.30 -4.23 5.64
N LEU A 30 2.09 -4.02 4.34
CA LEU A 30 3.16 -3.66 3.41
C LEU A 30 3.22 -2.14 3.32
N TYR A 31 4.40 -1.57 3.56
CA TYR A 31 4.66 -0.14 3.41
C TYR A 31 5.32 0.14 2.07
N TYR A 32 4.99 1.28 1.47
CA TYR A 32 5.44 1.67 0.13
C TYR A 32 6.96 1.62 -0.02
N ALA A 33 7.71 2.22 0.91
CA ALA A 33 9.18 2.20 0.83
C ALA A 33 9.75 0.79 1.01
N ALA A 34 9.25 0.03 1.98
CA ALA A 34 9.73 -1.33 2.24
C ALA A 34 9.47 -2.26 1.03
N GLN A 35 8.29 -2.17 0.43
CA GLN A 35 7.94 -2.92 -0.79
C GLN A 35 8.86 -2.52 -1.94
N LYS A 36 9.05 -1.22 -2.17
CA LYS A 36 9.92 -0.69 -3.23
C LYS A 36 11.36 -1.19 -3.09
N ASP A 37 11.89 -1.19 -1.88
CA ASP A 37 13.25 -1.66 -1.61
C ASP A 37 13.36 -3.19 -1.76
N ALA A 38 12.31 -3.94 -1.39
CA ALA A 38 12.23 -5.39 -1.61
C ALA A 38 12.22 -5.75 -3.11
N LEU A 39 11.37 -5.09 -3.90
CA LEU A 39 11.29 -5.33 -5.35
C LEU A 39 12.61 -4.95 -6.05
N ALA A 40 13.26 -3.87 -5.62
CA ALA A 40 14.56 -3.49 -6.16
C ALA A 40 15.68 -4.50 -5.84
N ARG A 41 15.59 -5.24 -4.73
CA ARG A 41 16.54 -6.31 -4.37
C ARG A 41 16.29 -7.60 -5.16
N ALA A 42 15.02 -7.95 -5.35
CA ALA A 42 14.63 -9.17 -6.07
C ALA A 42 14.90 -9.11 -7.58
N GLY A 43 14.90 -7.91 -8.18
CA GLY A 43 15.05 -7.76 -9.62
C GLY A 43 13.74 -8.02 -10.36
N ASP A 44 13.81 -8.66 -11.53
CA ASP A 44 12.65 -8.84 -12.43
C ASP A 44 11.95 -10.20 -12.32
N ASP A 45 12.48 -11.12 -11.49
CA ASP A 45 11.87 -12.44 -11.30
C ASP A 45 10.66 -12.34 -10.35
N GLU A 46 9.49 -12.80 -10.82
CA GLU A 46 8.24 -12.70 -10.07
C GLU A 46 8.25 -13.54 -8.79
N ASP A 47 8.87 -14.73 -8.81
CA ASP A 47 8.93 -15.62 -7.65
C ASP A 47 9.85 -15.03 -6.58
N ASP A 48 11.01 -14.47 -6.96
CA ASP A 48 11.93 -13.79 -6.05
C ASP A 48 11.32 -12.52 -5.45
N GLN A 49 10.62 -11.72 -6.27
CA GLN A 49 9.87 -10.54 -5.80
C GLN A 49 8.85 -10.96 -4.76
N PHE A 50 8.09 -12.01 -5.06
CA PHE A 50 7.09 -12.55 -4.18
C PHE A 50 7.67 -12.97 -2.83
N PHE A 51 8.79 -13.68 -2.87
CA PHE A 51 9.46 -14.20 -1.69
C PHE A 51 9.95 -13.06 -0.78
N GLU A 52 10.52 -11.99 -1.34
CA GLU A 52 10.89 -10.80 -0.58
C GLU A 52 9.68 -10.09 0.05
N LEU A 53 8.54 -10.02 -0.66
CA LEU A 53 7.32 -9.45 -0.10
C LEU A 53 6.71 -10.34 0.99
N ALA A 54 6.79 -11.67 0.86
CA ALA A 54 6.36 -12.60 1.89
C ALA A 54 7.19 -12.47 3.16
N LYS A 55 8.51 -12.25 3.05
CA LYS A 55 9.38 -11.92 4.19
C LYS A 55 8.92 -10.65 4.91
N LEU A 56 8.57 -9.59 4.17
CA LEU A 56 8.03 -8.37 4.77
C LEU A 56 6.68 -8.58 5.46
N ALA A 57 5.77 -9.30 4.80
CA ALA A 57 4.42 -9.55 5.30
C ALA A 57 4.40 -10.46 6.53
N THR A 58 5.35 -11.37 6.67
CA THR A 58 5.39 -12.33 7.80
C THR A 58 6.37 -11.92 8.90
N GLY A 59 7.44 -11.21 8.54
CA GLY A 59 8.59 -10.96 9.41
C GLY A 59 9.45 -12.19 9.68
N LEU A 60 9.23 -13.28 8.96
CA LEU A 60 10.04 -14.50 9.06
C LEU A 60 11.38 -14.32 8.33
N SER A 61 12.40 -15.02 8.81
CA SER A 61 13.66 -15.15 8.08
C SER A 61 13.48 -16.02 6.83
N GLU A 62 14.43 -15.94 5.90
CA GLU A 62 14.43 -16.78 4.69
C GLU A 62 14.39 -18.27 5.03
N LYS A 63 15.15 -18.70 6.04
CA LYS A 63 15.17 -20.09 6.51
C LYS A 63 13.85 -20.52 7.13
N GLU A 64 13.15 -19.62 7.81
CA GLU A 64 11.84 -19.88 8.38
C GLU A 64 10.78 -19.96 7.28
N LEU A 65 10.87 -19.07 6.28
CA LEU A 65 9.95 -19.06 5.15
C LEU A 65 10.09 -20.32 4.27
N ASP A 66 11.31 -20.82 4.06
CA ASP A 66 11.59 -22.07 3.34
C ASP A 66 11.01 -23.32 4.03
N GLN A 67 10.76 -23.26 5.34
CA GLN A 67 10.13 -24.37 6.07
C GLN A 67 8.63 -24.44 5.84
N LEU A 68 7.99 -23.36 5.35
CA LEU A 68 6.56 -23.30 5.14
C LEU A 68 6.12 -24.38 4.15
N LYS A 69 4.98 -25.00 4.47
CA LYS A 69 4.33 -25.89 3.51
C LYS A 69 3.60 -25.07 2.46
N ARG A 70 3.49 -25.64 1.26
CA ARG A 70 2.91 -24.95 0.10
C ARG A 70 1.52 -24.35 0.37
N PRO A 71 0.59 -25.00 1.11
CA PRO A 71 -0.70 -24.38 1.44
C PRO A 71 -0.57 -23.09 2.25
N ASP A 72 0.29 -23.06 3.29
CA ASP A 72 0.54 -21.86 4.10
C ASP A 72 1.16 -20.74 3.26
N TYR A 73 2.13 -21.10 2.41
CA TYR A 73 2.75 -20.16 1.48
C TYR A 73 1.73 -19.56 0.51
N VAL A 74 0.79 -20.36 -0.02
CA VAL A 74 -0.27 -19.86 -0.91
C VAL A 74 -1.23 -18.90 -0.19
N THR A 75 -1.56 -19.14 1.08
CA THR A 75 -2.39 -18.21 1.86
C THR A 75 -1.68 -16.88 2.10
N ILE A 76 -0.42 -16.92 2.53
CA ILE A 76 0.41 -15.71 2.63
C ILE A 76 0.49 -15.04 1.27
N ALA A 77 0.55 -15.84 0.20
CA ALA A 77 0.69 -15.30 -1.12
C ALA A 77 -0.53 -14.47 -1.58
N HIS A 78 -1.72 -15.01 -1.30
CA HIS A 78 -2.96 -14.29 -1.54
C HIS A 78 -3.00 -12.96 -0.79
N TYR A 79 -2.61 -12.97 0.48
CA TYR A 79 -2.57 -11.75 1.30
C TYR A 79 -1.60 -10.69 0.73
N VAL A 80 -0.38 -11.08 0.35
CA VAL A 80 0.60 -10.15 -0.27
C VAL A 80 0.06 -9.58 -1.58
N HIS A 81 -0.58 -10.40 -2.40
CA HIS A 81 -1.18 -9.96 -3.65
C HIS A 81 -2.28 -8.94 -3.41
N GLU A 82 -3.21 -9.21 -2.49
CA GLU A 82 -4.27 -8.26 -2.10
C GLU A 82 -3.68 -6.94 -1.60
N MET A 83 -2.72 -7.00 -0.67
CA MET A 83 -2.06 -5.80 -0.13
C MET A 83 -1.30 -4.99 -1.19
N SER A 84 -0.85 -5.64 -2.27
CA SER A 84 -0.09 -4.99 -3.34
C SER A 84 -0.98 -4.38 -4.43
N THR A 85 -2.23 -4.84 -4.55
CA THR A 85 -3.09 -4.52 -5.72
C THR A 85 -4.43 -3.89 -5.36
N ARG A 86 -4.90 -4.06 -4.12
CA ARG A 86 -6.20 -3.50 -3.69
C ARG A 86 -6.00 -2.17 -2.98
N PRO A 87 -6.90 -1.19 -3.20
CA PRO A 87 -6.87 0.08 -2.50
C PRO A 87 -7.31 -0.07 -1.03
N SER A 88 -7.00 0.91 -0.18
CA SER A 88 -7.35 0.88 1.25
C SER A 88 -8.86 0.74 1.51
N ALA A 89 -9.72 1.31 0.67
CA ALA A 89 -11.18 1.17 0.78
C ALA A 89 -11.67 -0.29 0.80
N PHE A 90 -11.01 -1.18 0.06
CA PHE A 90 -11.34 -2.62 0.04
C PHE A 90 -11.19 -3.25 1.43
N PHE A 91 -10.09 -2.95 2.12
CA PHE A 91 -9.80 -3.51 3.44
C PHE A 91 -10.63 -2.87 4.56
N LEU A 92 -11.03 -1.62 4.37
CA LEU A 92 -11.92 -0.90 5.28
C LEU A 92 -13.40 -1.27 5.07
N GLY A 93 -13.72 -1.98 3.99
CA GLY A 93 -15.09 -2.36 3.63
C GLY A 93 -15.95 -1.16 3.22
N GLU A 94 -15.33 -0.12 2.64
CA GLU A 94 -16.06 1.07 2.22
C GLU A 94 -16.75 0.84 0.87
N PRO A 95 -18.04 1.16 0.72
CA PRO A 95 -18.69 1.16 -0.58
C PRO A 95 -18.04 2.21 -1.49
N GLU A 96 -17.76 1.86 -2.75
CA GLU A 96 -17.10 2.75 -3.71
C GLU A 96 -17.78 4.13 -3.84
N GLU A 97 -19.12 4.18 -3.74
CA GLU A 97 -19.91 5.42 -3.85
C GLU A 97 -19.87 6.32 -2.61
N SER A 98 -19.38 5.82 -1.46
CA SER A 98 -19.48 6.53 -0.18
C SER A 98 -18.29 7.43 0.16
N SER A 99 -17.27 7.44 -0.68
CA SER A 99 -16.01 8.15 -0.41
C SER A 99 -15.89 9.37 -1.31
N SER A 100 -15.98 10.56 -0.72
CA SER A 100 -15.76 11.83 -1.42
C SER A 100 -14.42 11.82 -2.18
N HIS A 101 -14.38 12.33 -3.41
CA HIS A 101 -13.14 12.39 -4.20
C HIS A 101 -12.02 13.22 -3.54
N GLU A 102 -12.40 14.11 -2.63
CA GLU A 102 -11.51 15.06 -1.94
C GLU A 102 -11.00 14.56 -0.58
N GLN A 103 -11.36 13.34 -0.17
CA GLN A 103 -10.90 12.76 1.09
C GLN A 103 -10.65 11.26 0.95
N VAL A 104 -9.49 10.81 1.42
CA VAL A 104 -9.11 9.39 1.46
C VAL A 104 -8.87 8.99 2.89
N LYS A 105 -9.56 7.94 3.36
CA LYS A 105 -9.26 7.32 4.64
C LYS A 105 -8.07 6.38 4.49
N LEU A 106 -7.18 6.45 5.47
CA LEU A 106 -6.00 5.62 5.50
C LEU A 106 -6.30 4.27 6.15
N LEU A 107 -5.71 3.21 5.61
CA LEU A 107 -5.78 1.86 6.15
C LEU A 107 -5.17 1.80 7.55
N LEU A 108 -4.04 2.48 7.73
CA LEU A 108 -3.36 2.66 9.00
C LEU A 108 -3.05 4.14 9.25
N PRO A 109 -3.04 4.60 10.51
CA PRO A 109 -2.65 5.97 10.80
C PRO A 109 -1.23 6.30 10.32
N LEU A 110 -1.05 7.48 9.75
CA LEU A 110 0.22 8.01 9.26
C LEU A 110 0.70 9.14 10.17
N ASP A 111 1.91 9.01 10.71
CA ASP A 111 2.56 10.11 11.43
C ASP A 111 3.31 11.02 10.44
N ALA A 112 2.81 12.23 10.23
CA ALA A 112 3.39 13.22 9.33
C ALA A 112 3.33 14.62 9.96
N ALA A 113 4.41 15.40 9.80
CA ALA A 113 4.52 16.77 10.34
C ALA A 113 4.13 16.90 11.84
N GLY A 114 4.46 15.89 12.66
CA GLY A 114 4.15 15.87 14.10
C GLY A 114 2.67 15.61 14.43
N ARG A 115 1.88 15.14 13.47
CA ARG A 115 0.47 14.78 13.64
C ARG A 115 0.23 13.35 13.16
N THR A 116 -0.67 12.65 13.84
CA THR A 116 -1.20 11.37 13.37
C THR A 116 -2.43 11.61 12.50
N LEU A 117 -2.36 11.23 11.24
CA LEU A 117 -3.40 11.37 10.24
C LEU A 117 -4.08 10.02 10.03
N THR A 118 -5.42 9.98 10.10
CA THR A 118 -6.22 8.79 9.75
C THR A 118 -6.94 8.96 8.41
N GLU A 119 -6.87 10.16 7.86
CA GLU A 119 -7.46 10.59 6.61
C GLU A 119 -6.57 11.66 5.97
N LEU A 120 -6.56 11.70 4.64
CA LEU A 120 -5.85 12.69 3.86
C LEU A 120 -6.84 13.49 3.03
N PRO A 121 -6.84 14.83 3.11
CA PRO A 121 -7.50 15.64 2.13
C PRO A 121 -6.77 15.51 0.78
N LEU A 122 -7.53 15.57 -0.30
CA LEU A 122 -7.03 15.55 -1.67
C LEU A 122 -7.43 16.84 -2.39
N GLU A 123 -6.43 17.54 -2.91
CA GLU A 123 -6.62 18.71 -3.75
C GLU A 123 -6.37 18.37 -5.22
N MET A 124 -7.27 18.81 -6.09
CA MET A 124 -7.07 18.69 -7.54
C MET A 124 -5.86 19.51 -7.99
N PRO A 125 -4.91 18.95 -8.73
CA PRO A 125 -3.70 19.66 -9.12
C PRO A 125 -4.00 20.73 -10.16
N ALA A 126 -3.45 21.92 -9.96
CA ALA A 126 -3.49 22.97 -10.98
C ALA A 126 -2.68 22.56 -12.23
N LEU A 127 -3.05 23.07 -13.41
CA LEU A 127 -2.33 22.82 -14.66
C LEU A 127 -0.82 23.16 -14.59
N ARG A 128 -0.42 24.09 -13.72
CA ARG A 128 1.00 24.39 -13.48
C ARG A 128 1.75 23.20 -12.87
N ALA A 129 1.14 22.48 -11.93
CA ALA A 129 1.74 21.35 -11.26
C ALA A 129 1.89 20.17 -12.21
N THR A 130 0.88 19.90 -13.03
CA THR A 130 0.95 18.83 -14.05
C THR A 130 2.01 19.12 -15.13
N LYS A 131 2.23 20.40 -15.48
CA LYS A 131 3.36 20.81 -16.34
C LYS A 131 4.72 20.58 -15.70
N VAL A 132 4.87 20.80 -14.40
CA VAL A 132 6.11 20.52 -13.67
C VAL A 132 6.35 19.01 -13.60
N MET A 133 5.31 18.24 -13.25
CA MET A 133 5.36 16.77 -13.23
C MET A 133 5.90 16.21 -14.55
N LYS A 134 5.39 16.68 -15.70
CA LYS A 134 5.86 16.22 -17.02
C LYS A 134 7.35 16.47 -17.30
N LYS A 135 8.01 17.37 -16.59
CA LYS A 135 9.45 17.64 -16.72
C LYS A 135 10.32 16.67 -15.93
N LEU A 136 9.75 15.89 -15.02
CA LEU A 136 10.49 14.90 -14.23
C LEU A 136 10.83 13.69 -15.11
N THR A 137 11.98 13.08 -14.82
CA THR A 137 12.60 12.06 -15.67
C THR A 137 11.89 10.73 -15.58
N THR A 138 11.64 10.24 -14.36
CA THR A 138 11.09 8.91 -14.13
C THR A 138 9.61 8.96 -13.79
N ASN A 139 8.88 7.90 -14.15
CA ASN A 139 7.46 7.77 -13.76
C ASN A 139 7.28 7.75 -12.24
N LYS A 140 8.25 7.19 -11.52
CA LYS A 140 8.27 7.16 -10.06
C LYS A 140 8.37 8.57 -9.46
N GLU A 141 9.32 9.39 -9.92
CA GLU A 141 9.43 10.79 -9.46
C GLU A 141 8.17 11.59 -9.76
N ARG A 142 7.53 11.33 -10.92
CA ARG A 142 6.24 11.94 -11.28
C ARG A 142 5.15 11.58 -10.28
N ALA A 143 5.00 10.30 -9.99
CA ALA A 143 4.01 9.78 -9.05
C ALA A 143 4.23 10.32 -7.63
N GLU A 144 5.45 10.24 -7.09
CA GLU A 144 5.80 10.76 -5.77
C GLU A 144 5.57 12.29 -5.70
N PHE A 145 5.97 13.04 -6.74
CA PHE A 145 5.75 14.50 -6.80
C PHE A 145 4.28 14.89 -6.81
N ILE A 146 3.48 14.31 -7.71
CA ILE A 146 2.08 14.69 -7.85
C ILE A 146 1.28 14.25 -6.63
N THR A 147 1.61 13.11 -6.04
CA THR A 147 0.98 12.61 -4.80
C THR A 147 1.26 13.54 -3.63
N ALA A 148 2.52 13.94 -3.43
CA ALA A 148 2.87 14.94 -2.43
C ALA A 148 2.11 16.26 -2.67
N HIS A 149 1.99 16.70 -3.92
CA HIS A 149 1.28 17.93 -4.25
C HIS A 149 -0.22 17.88 -3.96
N CYS A 150 -0.90 16.77 -4.30
CA CYS A 150 -2.34 16.62 -4.10
C CYS A 150 -2.72 16.32 -2.64
N THR A 151 -1.84 15.69 -1.86
CA THR A 151 -2.12 15.32 -0.46
C THR A 151 -1.59 16.34 0.55
N GLY A 152 -0.67 17.22 0.15
CA GLY A 152 0.07 18.10 1.04
C GLY A 152 1.13 17.40 1.90
N LEU A 153 1.35 16.09 1.71
CA LEU A 153 2.42 15.34 2.38
C LEU A 153 3.79 15.72 1.82
N MET A 154 4.83 15.63 2.64
CA MET A 154 6.19 15.72 2.13
C MET A 154 6.59 14.39 1.48
N ILE A 155 7.47 14.42 0.48
CA ILE A 155 7.93 13.20 -0.22
C ILE A 155 8.45 12.12 0.78
N PRO A 156 9.21 12.46 1.84
CA PRO A 156 9.61 11.47 2.84
C PRO A 156 8.44 10.81 3.57
N ASP A 157 7.33 11.52 3.81
CA ASP A 157 6.16 10.98 4.50
C ASP A 157 5.47 9.89 3.65
N LEU A 158 5.57 9.97 2.32
CA LEU A 158 5.04 8.96 1.40
C LEU A 158 5.69 7.58 1.62
N ALA A 159 6.91 7.53 2.17
CA ALA A 159 7.59 6.27 2.50
C ALA A 159 6.84 5.44 3.53
N HIS A 160 6.06 6.10 4.39
CA HIS A 160 5.33 5.51 5.51
C HIS A 160 3.88 5.16 5.18
N LEU A 161 3.42 5.45 3.95
CA LEU A 161 2.12 4.97 3.49
C LEU A 161 2.13 3.46 3.34
N THR A 162 1.00 2.83 3.64
CA THR A 162 0.80 1.44 3.25
C THR A 162 0.66 1.34 1.73
N VAL A 163 0.96 0.19 1.14
CA VAL A 163 0.77 -0.03 -0.30
C VAL A 163 -0.71 0.14 -0.70
N PRO A 164 -1.71 -0.35 0.06
CA PRO A 164 -3.11 -0.06 -0.23
C PRO A 164 -3.47 1.43 -0.21
N ASP A 165 -2.90 2.21 0.72
CA ASP A 165 -3.10 3.67 0.76
C ASP A 165 -2.48 4.33 -0.46
N TRP A 166 -1.26 3.93 -0.82
CA TRP A 166 -0.60 4.40 -2.04
C TRP A 166 -1.44 4.09 -3.28
N THR A 167 -1.94 2.87 -3.43
CA THR A 167 -2.81 2.45 -4.54
C THR A 167 -4.07 3.28 -4.61
N GLN A 168 -4.77 3.47 -3.48
CA GLN A 168 -5.97 4.31 -3.40
C GLN A 168 -5.68 5.75 -3.85
N LEU A 169 -4.55 6.32 -3.42
CA LEU A 169 -4.13 7.66 -3.81
C LEU A 169 -3.80 7.74 -5.31
N GLN A 170 -3.09 6.75 -5.87
CA GLN A 170 -2.77 6.73 -7.30
C GLN A 170 -4.04 6.68 -8.16
N GLU A 171 -5.03 5.86 -7.81
CA GLU A 171 -6.31 5.80 -8.51
C GLU A 171 -7.01 7.17 -8.52
N ARG A 172 -7.12 7.83 -7.36
CA ARG A 172 -7.77 9.16 -7.24
C ARG A 172 -7.02 10.24 -8.00
N ILE A 173 -5.70 10.22 -7.97
CA ILE A 173 -4.88 11.19 -8.68
C ILE A 173 -4.97 10.95 -10.18
N ASP A 174 -4.99 9.70 -10.64
CA ASP A 174 -5.21 9.37 -12.05
C ASP A 174 -6.55 9.95 -12.54
N ASP A 175 -7.60 9.80 -11.74
CA ASP A 175 -8.89 10.41 -12.04
C ASP A 175 -8.78 11.94 -12.17
N PHE A 176 -8.12 12.63 -11.25
CA PHE A 176 -7.92 14.08 -11.36
C PHE A 176 -7.16 14.51 -12.62
N LEU A 177 -6.25 13.67 -13.11
CA LEU A 177 -5.44 13.97 -14.28
C LEU A 177 -6.17 13.67 -15.60
N ASN A 178 -7.09 12.71 -15.60
CA ASN A 178 -7.63 12.13 -16.82
C ASN A 178 -9.16 12.27 -16.98
N GLN A 179 -9.93 12.44 -15.90
CA GLN A 179 -11.38 12.55 -15.97
C GLN A 179 -11.85 13.98 -16.25
N PRO A 180 -12.96 14.16 -16.99
CA PRO A 180 -13.55 15.47 -17.23
C PRO A 180 -14.24 16.02 -15.98
N ALA A 181 -14.40 17.34 -15.89
CA ALA A 181 -15.07 18.00 -14.77
C ALA A 181 -16.49 17.46 -14.46
N ALA A 182 -17.20 16.91 -15.46
CA ALA A 182 -18.52 16.32 -15.28
C ALA A 182 -18.50 15.07 -14.37
N PHE A 183 -17.42 14.27 -14.42
CA PHE A 183 -17.23 13.09 -13.57
C PHE A 183 -17.31 13.47 -12.09
N PHE A 184 -16.60 14.54 -11.69
CA PHE A 184 -16.56 15.01 -10.31
C PHE A 184 -17.85 15.66 -9.81
N ARG A 185 -18.62 16.30 -10.71
CA ARG A 185 -19.90 16.95 -10.35
C ARG A 185 -21.03 15.96 -10.09
N ASN A 186 -21.01 14.81 -10.76
CA ASN A 186 -22.03 13.77 -10.60
C ASN A 186 -21.81 12.99 -9.29
N ALA A 187 -20.58 12.89 -8.81
CA ALA A 187 -20.25 12.23 -7.55
C ALA A 187 -20.72 13.01 -6.30
N THR A 188 -20.96 14.32 -6.41
CA THR A 188 -21.39 15.18 -5.29
C THR A 188 -22.91 15.39 -5.19
N SER A 189 -23.73 14.78 -6.07
CA SER A 189 -25.17 15.08 -6.19
C SER A 189 -26.13 14.07 -5.53
N THR A 190 -25.66 13.22 -4.62
CA THR A 190 -26.50 12.25 -3.88
C THR A 190 -26.49 12.50 -2.39
#